data_AF-A0A8H3ARE8-F1
#
_entry.id   AF-A0A8H3ARE8-F1
#
_cell.length_a   1.000
_cell.length_b   1.000
_cell.length_c   1.000
_cell.angle_alpha   90.00
_cell.angle_beta   90.00
_cell.angle_gamma   90.00
#
_symmetry.space_group_name_H-M   'P 1'
#
loop_
_entity.id
_entity.type
_entity.pdbx_description
1 polymer ?
#
loop_
_entity_poly.entity_id
_entity_poly.type
_entity_poly.pdbx_seq_one_letter_code
_entity_poly.pdbx_strand_id
1 'polypeptide(L)'
;MLLTTYALFVTFISAPLVLGQVVYDSKHNVTSLRGTWGMNPYDHVLTGPTFFNPVNRTFTVPESYNNLDNWSWSYSFTDDGFWERCTYHSLVIMGENCTASGATLYYQHGTYQLHSNGSIALTPFAKDGTVETRVSPGCGYINETSSYDDPGFVESWSITRDPTLGSVLRLVQPHLPAFRLPLVYNPPNMHPTRQLITQL
;
A
#
# COMPACT_ATOMS: atom_id res chain seq x y z
N MET A 1 -54.95 -10.84 39.34
CA MET A 1 -53.81 -9.91 39.27
C MET A 1 -52.95 -10.30 38.08
N LEU A 2 -53.11 -9.66 36.92
CA LEU A 2 -52.21 -9.82 35.78
C LEU A 2 -51.20 -8.67 35.82
N LEU A 3 -49.90 -8.97 35.94
CA LEU A 3 -48.83 -7.99 35.75
C LEU A 3 -48.47 -7.95 34.26
N THR A 4 -48.68 -6.80 33.62
CA THR A 4 -48.14 -6.49 32.29
C THR A 4 -46.77 -5.82 32.45
N THR A 5 -45.71 -6.49 32.01
CA THR A 5 -44.35 -5.93 31.91
C THR A 5 -44.16 -5.25 30.56
N TYR A 6 -43.86 -3.94 30.56
CA TYR A 6 -43.44 -3.20 29.36
C TYR A 6 -41.93 -3.36 29.16
N ALA A 7 -41.52 -3.90 28.00
CA ALA A 7 -40.12 -3.93 27.59
C ALA A 7 -39.76 -2.60 26.90
N LEU A 8 -38.80 -1.88 27.46
CA LEU A 8 -38.20 -0.69 26.85
C LEU A 8 -37.25 -1.13 25.73
N PHE A 9 -37.62 -0.90 24.48
CA PHE A 9 -36.73 -1.00 23.33
C PHE A 9 -35.87 0.27 23.26
N VAL A 10 -34.58 0.15 23.57
CA VAL A 10 -33.58 1.20 23.33
C VAL A 10 -33.12 1.06 21.88
N THR A 11 -33.59 1.95 21.01
CA THR A 11 -33.09 2.04 19.62
C THR A 11 -31.77 2.81 19.62
N PHE A 12 -30.67 2.12 19.35
CA PHE A 12 -29.40 2.76 19.04
C PHE A 12 -29.50 3.40 17.65
N ILE A 13 -29.61 4.72 17.59
CA ILE A 13 -29.45 5.46 16.34
C ILE A 13 -27.96 5.44 16.01
N SER A 14 -27.54 4.59 15.07
CA SER A 14 -26.18 4.69 14.52
C SER A 14 -26.10 5.96 13.68
N ALA A 15 -25.44 6.99 14.19
CA ALA A 15 -25.05 8.12 13.35
C ALA A 15 -24.09 7.59 12.27
N PRO A 16 -24.31 7.86 10.98
CA PRO A 16 -23.32 7.55 9.97
C PRO A 16 -22.04 8.31 10.30
N LEU A 17 -20.91 7.59 10.30
CA LEU A 17 -19.59 8.18 10.46
C LEU A 17 -19.35 9.08 9.24
N VAL A 18 -19.59 10.39 9.38
CA VAL A 18 -19.19 11.36 8.37
C VAL A 18 -17.65 11.44 8.46
N LEU A 19 -16.97 10.66 7.63
CA LEU A 19 -15.54 10.82 7.41
C LEU A 19 -15.32 12.27 6.96
N GLY A 20 -14.57 13.03 7.74
CA GLY A 20 -14.36 14.46 7.52
C GLY A 20 -13.94 14.73 6.08
N GLN A 21 -14.80 15.40 5.33
CA GLN A 21 -14.48 15.80 3.97
C GLN A 21 -13.44 16.92 4.05
N VAL A 22 -12.21 16.59 3.63
CA VAL A 22 -11.09 17.54 3.57
C VAL A 22 -11.45 18.69 2.61
N VAL A 23 -11.08 19.90 3.00
CA VAL A 23 -11.07 21.07 2.11
C VAL A 23 -9.83 20.96 1.22
N TYR A 24 -10.03 20.60 -0.05
CA TYR A 24 -8.96 20.63 -1.05
C TYR A 24 -8.48 22.07 -1.24
N ASP A 25 -7.33 22.40 -0.65
CA ASP A 25 -6.68 23.70 -0.81
C ASP A 25 -5.46 23.60 -1.74
N SER A 26 -4.79 24.74 -1.99
CA SER A 26 -3.61 24.80 -2.85
C SER A 26 -2.42 23.98 -2.35
N LYS A 27 -2.45 23.51 -1.09
CA LYS A 27 -1.43 22.65 -0.47
C LYS A 27 -1.73 21.15 -0.66
N HIS A 28 -3.01 20.77 -0.85
CA HIS A 28 -3.48 19.37 -0.90
C HIS A 28 -4.23 18.96 -2.19
N ASN A 29 -4.23 19.79 -3.26
CA ASN A 29 -4.52 19.51 -4.68
C ASN A 29 -5.80 20.05 -5.36
N VAL A 30 -5.65 20.09 -6.70
CA VAL A 30 -6.61 20.29 -7.79
C VAL A 30 -7.49 19.05 -8.08
N THR A 31 -7.11 17.83 -7.65
CA THR A 31 -7.83 16.54 -7.88
C THR A 31 -7.66 15.54 -6.72
N SER A 32 -8.50 14.49 -6.68
CA SER A 32 -8.43 13.39 -5.70
C SER A 32 -7.14 12.54 -5.80
N LEU A 33 -6.78 11.82 -4.72
CA LEU A 33 -5.73 10.78 -4.65
C LEU A 33 -6.03 9.53 -5.48
N ARG A 34 -7.26 9.35 -5.93
CA ARG A 34 -7.70 8.13 -6.62
C ARG A 34 -6.82 7.80 -7.84
N GLY A 35 -6.35 6.57 -7.88
CA GLY A 35 -5.50 6.04 -8.95
C GLY A 35 -4.37 5.15 -8.43
N THR A 36 -3.65 4.54 -9.36
CA THR A 36 -2.40 3.81 -9.09
C THR A 36 -1.23 4.71 -9.42
N TRP A 37 -0.30 4.86 -8.49
CA TRP A 37 0.87 5.71 -8.55
C TRP A 37 2.13 4.84 -8.37
N GLY A 38 3.17 5.03 -9.18
CA GLY A 38 4.40 4.21 -9.12
C GLY A 38 5.66 4.98 -9.46
N MET A 39 6.83 4.60 -8.93
CA MET A 39 8.07 5.38 -9.01
C MET A 39 8.65 5.61 -10.42
N ASN A 40 8.34 4.75 -11.38
CA ASN A 40 8.65 4.99 -12.79
C ASN A 40 7.54 4.28 -13.62
N PRO A 41 7.28 4.66 -14.86
CA PRO A 41 6.24 4.01 -15.67
C PRO A 41 6.74 2.82 -16.50
N TYR A 42 8.06 2.58 -16.59
CA TYR A 42 8.64 1.64 -17.56
C TYR A 42 9.18 0.32 -16.97
N ASP A 43 9.42 0.23 -15.66
CA ASP A 43 9.89 -0.99 -14.99
C ASP A 43 9.33 -1.13 -13.56
N HIS A 44 8.04 -1.46 -13.36
CA HIS A 44 7.48 -1.45 -11.99
C HIS A 44 6.69 -2.66 -11.53
N VAL A 45 7.02 -3.02 -10.28
CA VAL A 45 6.10 -3.62 -9.32
C VAL A 45 4.97 -2.63 -9.05
N LEU A 46 3.80 -2.95 -9.61
CA LEU A 46 2.56 -2.22 -9.43
C LEU A 46 1.64 -2.98 -8.48
N THR A 47 0.76 -2.24 -7.82
CA THR A 47 -0.40 -2.78 -7.11
C THR A 47 -1.29 -3.57 -8.07
N GLY A 48 -2.04 -4.52 -7.51
CA GLY A 48 -2.94 -5.41 -8.23
C GLY A 48 -2.44 -6.85 -8.33
N PRO A 49 -3.21 -7.69 -9.06
CA PRO A 49 -3.05 -9.14 -9.06
C PRO A 49 -1.79 -9.65 -9.75
N THR A 50 -1.09 -8.79 -10.50
CA THR A 50 0.13 -9.16 -11.22
C THR A 50 1.35 -9.27 -10.32
N PHE A 51 1.34 -8.62 -9.16
CA PHE A 51 2.48 -8.64 -8.23
C PHE A 51 2.28 -9.61 -7.07
N PHE A 52 1.09 -9.66 -6.47
CA PHE A 52 0.81 -10.50 -5.32
C PHE A 52 -0.45 -11.35 -5.54
N ASN A 53 -0.37 -12.63 -5.20
CA ASN A 53 -1.53 -13.52 -5.17
C ASN A 53 -1.94 -13.79 -3.71
N PRO A 54 -3.10 -13.29 -3.25
CA PRO A 54 -3.55 -13.44 -1.87
C PRO A 54 -4.01 -14.86 -1.52
N VAL A 55 -4.32 -15.71 -2.50
CA VAL A 55 -4.82 -17.07 -2.26
C VAL A 55 -3.73 -17.98 -1.71
N ASN A 56 -2.52 -17.88 -2.27
CA ASN A 56 -1.37 -18.69 -1.90
C ASN A 56 -0.23 -17.85 -1.29
N ARG A 57 -0.42 -16.54 -1.11
CA ARG A 57 0.55 -15.59 -0.57
C ARG A 57 1.88 -15.54 -1.32
N THR A 58 1.85 -15.68 -2.65
CA THR A 58 3.07 -15.68 -3.47
C THR A 58 3.22 -14.37 -4.24
N PHE A 59 4.47 -13.91 -4.37
CA PHE A 59 4.81 -12.78 -5.21
C PHE A 59 5.28 -13.19 -6.61
N THR A 60 4.89 -12.42 -7.61
CA THR A 60 5.41 -12.51 -8.99
C THR A 60 6.23 -11.26 -9.27
N VAL A 61 7.50 -11.45 -9.61
CA VAL A 61 8.39 -10.37 -10.04
C VAL A 61 8.93 -10.76 -11.41
N PRO A 62 8.88 -9.87 -12.43
CA PRO A 62 9.43 -10.22 -13.73
C PRO A 62 10.94 -10.48 -13.64
N GLU A 63 11.46 -11.33 -14.53
CA GLU A 63 12.85 -11.75 -14.50
C GLU A 63 13.83 -10.58 -14.74
N SER A 64 13.41 -9.54 -15.47
CA SER A 64 14.20 -8.32 -15.72
C SER A 64 14.55 -7.49 -14.47
N TYR A 65 14.04 -7.87 -13.29
CA TYR A 65 14.27 -7.16 -12.02
C TYR A 65 15.28 -7.87 -11.11
N ASN A 66 15.71 -9.09 -11.44
CA ASN A 66 16.54 -9.94 -10.58
C ASN A 66 18.02 -9.48 -10.49
N ASN A 67 18.39 -8.44 -11.21
CA ASN A 67 19.77 -8.05 -11.50
C ASN A 67 20.01 -6.53 -11.49
N LEU A 68 19.08 -5.73 -10.95
CA LEU A 68 19.22 -4.29 -10.87
C LEU A 68 19.23 -3.84 -9.39
N ASP A 69 20.11 -2.89 -9.07
CA ASP A 69 20.08 -2.09 -7.82
C ASP A 69 18.84 -1.18 -7.83
N ASN A 70 17.66 -1.80 -7.79
CA ASN A 70 16.39 -1.15 -8.03
C ASN A 70 15.46 -1.27 -6.82
N TRP A 71 14.92 -0.14 -6.43
CA TRP A 71 13.77 -0.04 -5.54
C TRP A 71 12.54 0.35 -6.35
N SER A 72 11.44 -0.40 -6.21
CA SER A 72 10.14 -0.01 -6.74
C SER A 72 9.12 0.09 -5.63
N TRP A 73 8.36 1.19 -5.64
CA TRP A 73 7.15 1.37 -4.85
C TRP A 73 5.98 1.74 -5.75
N SER A 74 4.83 1.20 -5.39
CA SER A 74 3.54 1.64 -5.92
C SER A 74 2.49 1.70 -4.83
N TYR A 75 1.56 2.63 -5.02
CA TYR A 75 0.38 2.80 -4.19
C TYR A 75 -0.86 2.88 -5.07
N SER A 76 -1.95 2.29 -4.63
CA SER A 76 -3.27 2.56 -5.18
C SER A 76 -4.16 3.17 -4.11
N PHE A 77 -4.97 4.15 -4.51
CA PHE A 77 -5.97 4.77 -3.65
C PHE A 77 -7.33 4.82 -4.35
N THR A 78 -8.38 4.71 -3.56
CA THR A 78 -9.78 4.79 -3.98
C THR A 78 -10.47 5.95 -3.27
N ASP A 79 -11.49 6.56 -3.89
CA ASP A 79 -12.19 7.71 -3.29
C ASP A 79 -12.98 7.35 -2.00
N ASP A 80 -13.31 6.07 -1.82
CA ASP A 80 -14.02 5.52 -0.67
C ASP A 80 -13.07 5.09 0.48
N GLY A 81 -11.79 5.45 0.40
CA GLY A 81 -10.88 5.37 1.55
C GLY A 81 -10.09 4.07 1.67
N PHE A 82 -9.91 3.30 0.58
CA PHE A 82 -9.04 2.12 0.57
C PHE A 82 -7.72 2.38 -0.15
N TRP A 83 -6.67 1.70 0.30
CA TRP A 83 -5.34 1.76 -0.28
C TRP A 83 -4.71 0.37 -0.43
N GLU A 84 -3.74 0.26 -1.33
CA GLU A 84 -2.84 -0.88 -1.47
C GLU A 84 -1.41 -0.37 -1.74
N ARG A 85 -0.40 -1.08 -1.23
CA ARG A 85 1.03 -0.82 -1.43
C ARG A 85 1.74 -2.10 -1.86
N CYS A 86 2.55 -1.97 -2.90
CA CYS A 86 3.47 -3.01 -3.35
C CYS A 86 4.89 -2.45 -3.39
N THR A 87 5.84 -3.19 -2.81
CA THR A 87 7.25 -2.79 -2.75
C THR A 87 8.15 -3.92 -3.21
N TYR A 88 9.18 -3.57 -3.98
CA TYR A 88 10.33 -4.42 -4.28
C TYR A 88 11.60 -3.70 -3.83
N HIS A 89 12.36 -4.31 -2.94
CA HIS A 89 13.64 -3.80 -2.47
C HIS A 89 14.74 -4.81 -2.80
N SER A 90 15.64 -4.47 -3.73
CA SER A 90 16.80 -5.30 -4.04
C SER A 90 17.74 -5.44 -2.84
N LEU A 91 18.34 -6.62 -2.68
CA LEU A 91 19.33 -6.92 -1.65
C LEU A 91 20.62 -7.38 -2.32
N VAL A 92 21.75 -6.91 -1.80
CA VAL A 92 23.08 -7.44 -2.11
C VAL A 92 23.72 -7.85 -0.78
N ILE A 93 24.12 -9.10 -0.68
CA ILE A 93 24.82 -9.67 0.48
C ILE A 93 26.26 -9.90 0.08
N MET A 94 27.18 -9.27 0.81
CA MET A 94 28.61 -9.46 0.66
C MET A 94 29.14 -10.17 1.90
N GLY A 95 29.55 -11.42 1.73
CA GLY A 95 30.30 -12.17 2.73
C GLY A 95 31.80 -12.08 2.46
N GLU A 96 32.61 -12.56 3.41
CA GLU A 96 34.08 -12.54 3.30
C GLU A 96 34.59 -13.28 2.05
N ASN A 97 33.90 -14.35 1.62
CA ASN A 97 34.26 -15.16 0.46
C ASN A 97 33.08 -15.45 -0.48
N CYS A 98 32.02 -14.65 -0.45
CA CYS A 98 30.84 -14.86 -1.28
C CYS A 98 30.08 -13.56 -1.58
N THR A 99 29.33 -13.58 -2.67
CA THR A 99 28.35 -12.53 -3.00
C THR A 99 27.03 -13.19 -3.38
N ALA A 100 25.92 -12.67 -2.89
CA ALA A 100 24.58 -13.07 -3.29
C ALA A 100 23.71 -11.85 -3.56
N SER A 101 22.85 -11.95 -4.57
CA SER A 101 21.76 -11.00 -4.80
C SER A 101 20.45 -11.58 -4.28
N GLY A 102 19.50 -10.70 -3.99
CA GLY A 102 18.18 -11.04 -3.50
C GLY A 102 17.21 -9.89 -3.60
N ALA A 103 16.04 -10.06 -2.99
CA ALA A 103 15.06 -9.01 -2.84
C ALA A 103 14.16 -9.27 -1.63
N THR A 104 13.62 -8.20 -1.05
CA THR A 104 12.47 -8.26 -0.15
C THR A 104 11.26 -7.61 -0.81
N LEU A 105 10.17 -8.36 -0.82
CA LEU A 105 8.91 -8.04 -1.48
C LEU A 105 7.87 -7.78 -0.42
N TYR A 106 7.12 -6.68 -0.54
CA TYR A 106 6.07 -6.33 0.42
C TYR A 106 4.76 -6.11 -0.30
N TYR A 107 3.71 -6.73 0.24
CA TYR A 107 2.33 -6.49 -0.13
C TYR A 107 1.54 -6.10 1.11
N GLN A 108 0.71 -5.06 1.01
CA GLN A 108 -0.21 -4.69 2.06
C GLN A 108 -1.34 -3.82 1.51
N HIS A 109 -2.53 -3.92 2.10
CA HIS A 109 -3.68 -3.10 1.74
C HIS A 109 -4.60 -2.89 2.95
N GLY A 110 -5.51 -1.92 2.85
CA GLY A 110 -6.43 -1.60 3.92
C GLY A 110 -7.16 -0.28 3.69
N THR A 111 -7.45 0.43 4.78
CA THR A 111 -8.14 1.74 4.76
C THR A 111 -7.19 2.88 5.04
N TYR A 112 -7.43 4.05 4.46
CA TYR A 112 -6.66 5.25 4.74
C TYR A 112 -7.55 6.40 5.20
N GLN A 113 -6.97 7.30 5.99
CA GLN A 113 -7.61 8.53 6.43
C GLN A 113 -6.75 9.73 6.07
N LEU A 114 -7.36 10.73 5.46
CA LEU A 114 -6.75 12.05 5.25
C LEU A 114 -7.04 12.94 6.45
N HIS A 115 -6.01 13.60 6.96
CA HIS A 115 -6.12 14.54 8.06
C HIS A 115 -6.02 15.99 7.56
N SER A 116 -6.63 16.92 8.30
CA SER A 116 -6.65 18.35 7.96
C SER A 116 -5.27 19.02 8.01
N ASN A 117 -4.30 18.41 8.68
CA ASN A 117 -2.90 18.86 8.70
C ASN A 117 -2.11 18.44 7.44
N GLY A 118 -2.72 17.66 6.54
CA GLY A 118 -2.10 17.15 5.32
C GLY A 118 -1.47 15.77 5.42
N SER A 119 -1.55 15.11 6.58
CA SER A 119 -1.03 13.76 6.74
C SER A 119 -2.02 12.68 6.29
N ILE A 120 -1.51 11.48 6.02
CA ILE A 120 -2.30 10.28 5.73
C ILE A 120 -1.98 9.22 6.78
N ALA A 121 -3.00 8.66 7.42
CA ALA A 121 -2.87 7.43 8.20
C ALA A 121 -3.29 6.24 7.33
N LEU A 122 -2.47 5.19 7.29
CA LEU A 122 -2.72 3.96 6.55
C LEU A 122 -2.94 2.81 7.55
N THR A 123 -4.14 2.27 7.61
CA THR A 123 -4.52 1.16 8.48
C THR A 123 -4.65 -0.12 7.65
N PRO A 124 -3.79 -1.13 7.86
CA PRO A 124 -3.84 -2.38 7.12
C PRO A 124 -5.07 -3.22 7.50
N PHE A 125 -5.54 -4.06 6.56
CA PHE A 125 -6.35 -5.21 6.95
C PHE A 125 -5.46 -6.26 7.61
N ALA A 126 -5.77 -6.56 8.87
CA ALA A 126 -4.97 -7.48 9.67
C ALA A 126 -4.81 -8.83 8.96
N LYS A 127 -3.58 -9.37 8.96
CA LYS A 127 -3.18 -10.68 8.39
C LYS A 127 -3.11 -10.79 6.87
N ASP A 128 -3.56 -9.77 6.13
CA ASP A 128 -3.49 -9.78 4.66
C ASP A 128 -2.09 -9.41 4.15
N GLY A 129 -1.40 -8.52 4.86
CA GLY A 129 -0.06 -8.11 4.46
C GLY A 129 0.91 -9.28 4.51
N THR A 130 1.80 -9.32 3.53
CA THR A 130 2.79 -10.38 3.35
C THR A 130 4.14 -9.76 3.01
N VAL A 131 5.21 -10.35 3.53
CA VAL A 131 6.58 -10.05 3.12
C VAL A 131 7.27 -11.34 2.68
N GLU A 132 8.02 -11.29 1.59
CA GLU A 132 8.84 -12.41 1.11
C GLU A 132 10.28 -11.94 0.88
N THR A 133 11.26 -12.65 1.47
CA THR A 133 12.69 -12.43 1.25
C THR A 133 13.26 -13.58 0.45
N ARG A 134 13.88 -13.25 -0.70
CA ARG A 134 14.54 -14.19 -1.61
C ARG A 134 16.01 -13.84 -1.69
N VAL A 135 16.90 -14.81 -1.49
CA VAL A 135 18.36 -14.64 -1.64
C VAL A 135 18.91 -15.82 -2.44
N SER A 136 19.72 -15.51 -3.44
CA SER A 136 20.40 -16.49 -4.28
C SER A 136 21.43 -17.32 -3.50
N PRO A 137 21.68 -18.58 -3.86
CA PRO A 137 22.49 -19.51 -3.07
C PRO A 137 23.95 -19.11 -2.78
N GLY A 138 24.48 -18.07 -3.44
CA GLY A 138 25.91 -17.70 -3.41
C GLY A 138 26.48 -17.47 -2.01
N CYS A 139 25.67 -16.97 -1.07
CA CYS A 139 26.02 -16.78 0.34
C CYS A 139 25.08 -17.55 1.30
N GLY A 140 24.34 -18.54 0.77
CA GLY A 140 23.20 -19.16 1.43
C GLY A 140 21.90 -18.84 0.69
N TYR A 141 21.01 -19.83 0.60
CA TYR A 141 19.70 -19.69 -0.04
C TYR A 141 18.64 -19.32 0.99
N ILE A 142 17.94 -18.21 0.78
CA ILE A 142 16.80 -17.78 1.60
C ILE A 142 15.58 -17.68 0.71
N ASN A 143 14.48 -18.27 1.14
CA ASN A 143 13.17 -18.08 0.54
C ASN A 143 12.11 -18.18 1.64
N GLU A 144 11.91 -17.05 2.33
CA GLU A 144 11.09 -16.98 3.53
C GLU A 144 9.92 -16.03 3.30
N THR A 145 8.71 -16.51 3.59
CA THR A 145 7.49 -15.72 3.53
C THR A 145 6.92 -15.58 4.94
N SER A 146 6.58 -14.36 5.35
CA SER A 146 5.94 -14.10 6.63
C SER A 146 4.79 -13.10 6.52
N SER A 147 3.94 -13.05 7.54
CA SER A 147 2.86 -12.06 7.60
C SER A 147 3.45 -10.69 7.91
N TYR A 148 2.85 -9.65 7.35
CA TYR A 148 3.30 -8.27 7.48
C TYR A 148 2.13 -7.39 7.91
N ASP A 149 2.30 -6.64 8.99
CA ASP A 149 1.29 -5.74 9.54
C ASP A 149 1.96 -4.49 10.09
N ASP A 150 2.20 -3.55 9.18
CA ASP A 150 2.83 -2.27 9.44
C ASP A 150 1.86 -1.11 9.13
N PRO A 151 1.29 -0.46 10.15
CA PRO A 151 0.53 0.78 9.97
C PRO A 151 1.41 1.88 9.38
N GLY A 152 0.97 2.48 8.28
CA GLY A 152 1.72 3.51 7.59
C GLY A 152 1.34 4.92 8.04
N PHE A 153 2.31 5.83 8.02
CA PHE A 153 2.09 7.25 8.17
C PHE A 153 2.78 8.03 7.04
N VAL A 154 2.03 8.93 6.40
CA VAL A 154 2.55 9.89 5.43
C VAL A 154 2.41 11.27 6.06
N GLU A 155 3.53 11.96 6.28
CA GLU A 155 3.57 13.28 6.92
C GLU A 155 2.91 14.34 6.07
N SER A 156 3.13 14.28 4.75
CA SER A 156 2.49 15.17 3.80
C SER A 156 2.45 14.55 2.40
N TRP A 157 1.48 14.98 1.62
CA TRP A 157 1.34 14.59 0.21
C TRP A 157 0.95 15.78 -0.65
N SER A 158 1.28 15.71 -1.94
CA SER A 158 0.82 16.66 -2.95
C SER A 158 0.81 16.00 -4.32
N ILE A 159 0.04 16.53 -5.27
CA ILE A 159 0.04 16.07 -6.66
C ILE A 159 0.43 17.27 -7.51
N THR A 160 1.39 17.07 -8.38
CA THR A 160 1.86 18.12 -9.27
C THR A 160 1.71 17.67 -10.70
N ARG A 161 1.49 18.60 -11.62
CA ARG A 161 1.50 18.30 -13.04
C ARG A 161 2.91 18.43 -13.58
N ASP A 162 3.48 17.30 -13.97
CA ASP A 162 4.74 17.20 -14.69
C ASP A 162 4.48 17.27 -16.22
N PRO A 163 5.29 18.02 -17.00
CA PRO A 163 5.12 18.14 -18.44
C PRO A 163 5.27 16.82 -19.23
N THR A 164 6.05 15.87 -18.70
CA THR A 164 6.39 14.60 -19.36
C THR A 164 5.59 13.45 -18.79
N LEU A 165 5.46 13.40 -17.47
CA LEU A 165 4.87 12.27 -16.74
C LEU A 165 3.38 12.49 -16.42
N GLY A 166 2.84 13.69 -16.64
CA GLY A 166 1.47 14.02 -16.28
C GLY A 166 1.32 14.22 -14.77
N SER A 167 0.26 13.69 -14.16
CA SER A 167 0.05 13.84 -12.71
C SER A 167 1.08 13.03 -11.93
N VAL A 168 1.77 13.65 -10.98
CA VAL A 168 2.78 13.02 -10.12
C VAL A 168 2.43 13.26 -8.66
N LEU A 169 2.17 12.17 -7.94
CA LEU A 169 1.98 12.17 -6.50
C LEU A 169 3.34 12.23 -5.80
N ARG A 170 3.49 13.18 -4.88
CA ARG A 170 4.62 13.26 -3.97
C ARG A 170 4.17 12.83 -2.58
N LEU A 171 4.84 11.83 -2.00
CA LEU A 171 4.60 11.36 -0.62
C LEU A 171 5.83 11.62 0.23
N VAL A 172 5.65 12.18 1.42
CA VAL A 172 6.70 12.32 2.44
C VAL A 172 6.39 11.39 3.59
N GLN A 173 7.29 10.46 3.88
CA GLN A 173 7.16 9.51 4.99
C GLN A 173 8.29 9.74 6.00
N PRO A 174 8.09 9.42 7.28
CA PRO A 174 9.14 9.55 8.28
C PRO A 174 10.38 8.74 7.88
N HIS A 175 11.56 9.34 8.00
CA HIS A 175 12.85 8.69 7.79
C HIS A 175 13.13 8.15 6.37
N LEU A 176 12.28 8.44 5.39
CA LEU A 176 12.49 8.08 3.99
C LEU A 176 12.57 9.35 3.11
N PRO A 177 13.36 9.32 2.01
CA PRO A 177 13.28 10.35 1.00
C PRO A 177 11.85 10.48 0.45
N ALA A 178 11.46 11.69 0.05
CA ALA A 178 10.15 11.90 -0.54
C ALA A 178 10.02 11.14 -1.87
N PHE A 179 8.98 10.33 -2.00
CA PHE A 179 8.68 9.58 -3.22
C PHE A 179 8.01 10.48 -4.24
N ARG A 180 8.41 10.37 -5.50
CA ARG A 180 7.69 10.90 -6.66
C ARG A 180 7.11 9.72 -7.42
N LEU A 181 5.79 9.69 -7.54
CA LEU A 181 5.02 8.58 -8.06
C LEU A 181 4.10 9.10 -9.18
N PRO A 182 4.50 9.03 -10.46
CA PRO A 182 3.61 9.26 -11.59
C PRO A 182 2.34 8.42 -11.53
N LEU A 183 1.23 8.97 -12.05
CA LEU A 183 -0.04 8.25 -12.21
C LEU A 183 0.09 7.23 -13.33
N VAL A 184 -0.20 5.97 -13.02
CA VAL A 184 -0.14 4.83 -13.95
C VAL A 184 -1.54 4.38 -14.38
N TYR A 185 -2.48 4.24 -13.43
CA TYR A 185 -3.86 3.84 -13.72
C TYR A 185 -4.89 4.74 -13.04
N ASN A 186 -6.00 4.97 -13.72
CA ASN A 186 -7.18 5.64 -13.19
C ASN A 186 -8.42 5.11 -13.94
N PRO A 187 -9.26 4.20 -13.38
CA PRO A 187 -9.35 3.76 -11.98
C PRO A 187 -8.10 3.04 -11.43
N PRO A 188 -7.93 2.94 -10.09
CA PRO A 188 -6.82 2.22 -9.48
C PRO A 188 -6.86 0.71 -9.80
N ASN A 189 -5.68 0.12 -10.00
CA ASN A 189 -5.45 -1.31 -10.08
C ASN A 189 -4.96 -1.84 -8.71
N MET A 190 -5.83 -2.55 -7.99
CA MET A 190 -5.54 -3.13 -6.67
C MET A 190 -6.44 -4.34 -6.40
N HIS A 191 -6.13 -5.12 -5.37
CA HIS A 191 -7.00 -6.22 -4.93
C HIS A 191 -8.34 -5.72 -4.36
N PRO A 192 -9.33 -6.61 -4.16
CA PRO A 192 -10.61 -6.22 -3.59
C PRO A 192 -10.46 -5.49 -2.25
N THR A 193 -11.26 -4.43 -2.06
CA THR A 193 -11.24 -3.54 -0.88
C THR A 193 -11.93 -4.15 0.35
N ARG A 194 -11.52 -5.37 0.70
CA ARG A 194 -11.98 -6.14 1.86
C ARG A 194 -10.84 -7.01 2.37
N GLN A 195 -10.97 -7.50 3.59
CA GLN A 195 -10.05 -8.52 4.09
C GLN A 195 -10.08 -9.76 3.19
N LEU A 196 -8.92 -10.20 2.72
CA LEU A 196 -8.73 -11.29 1.78
C LEU A 196 -8.43 -12.61 2.49
N ILE A 197 -7.79 -12.53 3.65
CA ILE A 197 -7.36 -13.69 4.44
C ILE A 197 -8.14 -13.70 5.76
N THR A 198 -9.16 -14.54 5.82
CA THR A 198 -9.90 -14.84 7.06
C THR A 198 -9.25 -16.02 7.77
N GLN A 199 -9.27 -16.05 9.11
CA GLN A 199 -8.65 -17.11 9.91
C GLN A 199 -9.14 -18.50 9.51
N LEU A 200 -8.19 -19.44 9.40
CA LEU A 200 -8.44 -20.85 9.73
C LEU A 200 -8.37 -21.01 11.25
#